data_AF-A0A7Z9LGP2-F1
#
_entry.id   AF-A0A7Z9LGP2-F1
#
_cell.length_a   1.000
_cell.length_b   1.000
_cell.length_c   1.000
_cell.angle_alpha   90.00
_cell.angle_beta   90.00
_cell.angle_gamma   90.00
#
_symmetry.space_group_name_H-M   'P 1'
#
loop_
_entity.id
_entity.type
_entity.pdbx_description
1 polymer ?
#
loop_
_entity_poly.entity_id
_entity_poly.type
_entity_poly.pdbx_seq_one_letter_code
_entity_poly.pdbx_strand_id
1 'polypeptide(L)'
;MITVIIASAFFGLGVALFYYLKVSRIPLTQGIDNPEEASKLIKIHGAIATGAMAFLKAEYKYMVYFMAGFAIVIALLIDDPHTPEVNEGIYTAISFLLGCVISIVSGFIG
;
A
#
# COMPACT_ATOMS: atom_id res chain seq x y z
N MET A 1 13.46 -15.42 -19.07
CA MET A 1 12.99 -15.45 -17.67
C MET A 1 12.53 -14.09 -17.18
N ILE A 2 13.40 -13.06 -17.18
CA ILE A 2 13.05 -11.69 -16.73
C ILE A 2 11.83 -11.11 -17.48
N THR A 3 11.78 -11.26 -18.81
CA THR A 3 10.65 -10.79 -19.63
C THR A 3 9.30 -11.38 -19.20
N VAL A 4 9.27 -12.66 -18.80
CA VAL A 4 8.04 -13.34 -18.35
C VAL A 4 7.57 -12.80 -17.00
N ILE A 5 8.52 -12.54 -16.08
CA ILE A 5 8.22 -11.95 -14.77
C ILE A 5 7.62 -10.55 -14.95
N ILE A 6 8.26 -9.71 -15.78
CA ILE A 6 7.79 -8.35 -16.02
C ILE A 6 6.42 -8.36 -16.72
N ALA A 7 6.25 -9.19 -17.75
CA ALA A 7 4.99 -9.29 -18.50
C ALA A 7 3.83 -9.75 -17.60
N SER A 8 4.05 -10.77 -16.75
CA SER A 8 3.02 -11.26 -15.83
C SER A 8 2.65 -10.24 -14.74
N ALA A 9 3.62 -9.48 -14.22
CA ALA A 9 3.36 -8.39 -13.27
C ALA A 9 2.46 -7.30 -13.87
N PHE A 10 2.77 -6.82 -15.07
CA PHE A 10 1.93 -5.82 -15.76
C PHE A 10 0.55 -6.37 -16.13
N PHE A 11 0.47 -7.63 -16.54
CA PHE A 11 -0.81 -8.28 -16.80
C PHE A 11 -1.69 -8.31 -15.53
N GLY A 12 -1.10 -8.67 -14.38
CA GLY A 12 -1.81 -8.64 -13.10
C GLY A 12 -2.35 -7.26 -12.74
N LEU A 13 -1.53 -6.21 -12.90
CA LEU A 13 -1.97 -4.83 -12.69
C LEU A 13 -3.08 -4.42 -13.66
N GLY A 14 -3.01 -4.85 -14.91
CA GLY A 14 -4.05 -4.61 -15.91
C GLY A 14 -5.39 -5.26 -15.55
N VAL A 15 -5.35 -6.51 -15.06
CA VAL A 15 -6.54 -7.23 -14.58
C VAL A 15 -7.14 -6.54 -13.35
N ALA A 16 -6.32 -6.13 -12.39
CA ALA A 16 -6.77 -5.38 -11.22
C ALA A 16 -7.46 -4.07 -11.61
N LEU A 17 -6.87 -3.31 -12.54
CA LEU A 17 -7.46 -2.08 -13.06
C LEU A 17 -8.79 -2.33 -13.78
N PHE A 18 -8.89 -3.40 -14.57
CA PHE A 18 -10.14 -3.78 -15.24
C PHE A 18 -11.28 -4.03 -14.23
N TYR A 19 -11.02 -4.79 -13.16
CA TYR A 19 -12.02 -5.03 -12.12
C TYR A 19 -12.36 -3.78 -11.31
N TYR A 20 -11.35 -2.96 -10.97
CA TYR A 20 -11.57 -1.67 -10.32
C TYR A 20 -12.53 -0.80 -11.14
N LEU A 21 -12.25 -0.60 -12.43
CA LEU A 21 -13.11 0.21 -13.30
C LEU A 21 -14.54 -0.35 -13.43
N LYS A 22 -14.70 -1.68 -13.41
CA LYS A 22 -16.01 -2.32 -13.46
C LYS A 22 -16.81 -2.08 -12.19
N VAL A 23 -16.17 -2.17 -11.02
CA VAL A 23 -16.81 -1.98 -9.72
C VAL A 23 -17.09 -0.50 -9.45
N SER A 24 -16.16 0.41 -9.74
CA SER A 24 -16.33 1.86 -9.52
C SER A 24 -17.45 2.49 -10.35
N ARG A 25 -17.97 1.80 -11.37
CA ARG A 25 -19.12 2.25 -12.17
C ARG A 25 -20.47 1.94 -11.53
N ILE A 26 -20.52 1.11 -10.51
CA ILE A 26 -21.75 0.74 -9.82
C ILE A 26 -22.15 1.91 -8.90
N PRO A 27 -23.32 2.55 -9.10
CA PRO A 27 -23.73 3.66 -8.25
C PRO A 27 -24.04 3.18 -6.83
N LEU A 28 -23.62 3.96 -5.83
CA LEU A 28 -23.82 3.63 -4.41
C LEU A 28 -25.29 3.44 -4.02
N THR A 29 -26.21 4.09 -4.75
CA THR A 29 -27.65 4.07 -4.49
C THR A 29 -28.40 3.15 -5.46
N GLN A 30 -27.73 2.18 -6.07
CA GLN A 30 -28.36 1.25 -7.01
C GLN A 30 -29.50 0.48 -6.32
N GLY A 31 -30.72 0.58 -6.86
CA GLY A 31 -31.89 -0.14 -6.34
C GLY A 31 -32.56 0.52 -5.13
N ILE A 32 -32.28 1.80 -4.84
CA ILE A 32 -32.95 2.56 -3.78
C ILE A 32 -33.89 3.59 -4.42
N ASP A 33 -35.20 3.39 -4.25
CA ASP A 33 -36.23 4.30 -4.76
C ASP A 33 -36.54 5.47 -3.79
N ASN A 34 -36.23 5.30 -2.50
CA ASN A 34 -36.45 6.31 -1.47
C ASN A 34 -35.28 7.33 -1.42
N PRO A 35 -35.50 8.62 -1.75
CA PRO A 35 -34.45 9.64 -1.74
C PRO A 35 -33.80 9.85 -0.37
N GLU A 36 -34.55 9.65 0.72
CA GLU A 36 -34.04 9.85 2.08
C GLU A 36 -33.04 8.75 2.48
N GLU A 37 -33.33 7.50 2.11
CA GLU A 37 -32.44 6.36 2.33
C GLU A 37 -31.17 6.46 1.48
N ALA A 38 -31.30 6.88 0.22
CA ALA A 38 -30.17 7.12 -0.68
C ALA A 38 -29.20 8.16 -0.07
N SER A 39 -29.73 9.26 0.47
CA SER A 39 -28.94 10.31 1.12
C SER A 39 -28.23 9.81 2.39
N LYS A 40 -28.92 9.03 3.23
CA LYS A 40 -28.33 8.41 4.43
C LYS A 40 -27.18 7.47 4.06
N LEU A 41 -27.34 6.64 3.03
CA LEU A 41 -26.31 5.70 2.58
C LEU A 41 -25.06 6.42 2.09
N ILE A 42 -25.21 7.47 1.28
CA ILE A 42 -24.09 8.30 0.81
C ILE A 42 -23.35 8.92 2.00
N LYS A 43 -24.08 9.42 3.00
CA LYS A 43 -23.49 10.02 4.20
C LYS A 43 -22.68 9.01 5.02
N ILE A 44 -23.22 7.80 5.22
CA ILE A 44 -22.54 6.73 5.96
C ILE A 44 -21.29 6.28 5.21
N HIS A 45 -21.40 6.01 3.90
CA HIS A 45 -20.26 5.64 3.06
C HIS A 45 -19.15 6.70 3.12
N GLY A 46 -19.50 7.98 3.00
CA GLY A 46 -18.54 9.07 3.11
C GLY A 46 -17.88 9.19 4.49
N ALA A 47 -18.63 8.97 5.56
CA ALA A 47 -18.09 8.96 6.92
C ALA A 47 -17.11 7.80 7.14
N ILE A 48 -17.41 6.60 6.62
CA ILE A 48 -16.51 5.43 6.69
C ILE A 48 -15.21 5.72 5.93
N ALA A 49 -15.30 6.19 4.69
CA ALA A 49 -14.13 6.52 3.88
C ALA A 49 -13.25 7.58 4.56
N THR A 50 -13.86 8.62 5.13
CA THR A 50 -13.14 9.66 5.86
C THR A 50 -12.46 9.12 7.11
N GLY A 51 -13.15 8.27 7.88
CA GLY A 51 -12.60 7.63 9.09
C GLY A 51 -11.43 6.70 8.78
N ALA A 52 -11.56 5.85 7.75
CA ALA A 52 -10.50 4.95 7.30
C ALA A 52 -9.25 5.74 6.85
N MET A 53 -9.44 6.80 6.06
CA MET A 53 -8.34 7.64 5.61
C MET A 53 -7.64 8.40 6.74
N ALA A 54 -8.39 8.85 7.75
CA ALA A 54 -7.82 9.49 8.94
C ALA A 54 -6.99 8.51 9.77
N PHE A 55 -7.49 7.28 9.95
CA PHE A 55 -6.79 6.21 10.65
C PHE A 55 -5.48 5.84 9.94
N LEU A 56 -5.54 5.53 8.64
CA LEU A 56 -4.35 5.17 7.84
C LEU A 56 -3.29 6.27 7.87
N LYS A 57 -3.69 7.54 7.77
CA LYS A 57 -2.76 8.67 7.85
C LYS A 57 -2.05 8.74 9.21
N ALA A 58 -2.77 8.48 10.30
CA ALA A 58 -2.20 8.45 11.63
C ALA A 58 -1.23 7.26 11.78
N GLU A 59 -1.64 6.07 11.36
CA GLU A 59 -0.82 4.85 11.38
C GLU A 59 0.47 5.02 10.58
N TYR A 60 0.37 5.51 9.35
CA TYR A 60 1.52 5.66 8.44
C TYR A 60 2.53 6.68 8.97
N LYS A 61 2.07 7.70 9.71
CA LYS A 61 2.96 8.64 10.38
C LYS A 61 3.85 7.93 11.39
N TYR A 62 3.31 7.05 12.23
CA TYR A 62 4.11 6.30 13.21
C TYR A 62 5.00 5.25 12.55
N MET A 63 4.50 4.60 11.50
CA MET A 63 5.24 3.60 10.75
C MET A 63 6.50 4.18 10.09
N VAL A 64 6.45 5.42 9.56
CA VAL A 64 7.65 6.07 8.98
C VAL A 64 8.77 6.23 10.01
N TYR A 65 8.45 6.60 11.26
CA TYR A 65 9.45 6.69 12.32
C TYR A 65 10.04 5.32 12.66
N PHE A 66 9.20 4.28 12.73
CA PHE A 66 9.65 2.92 12.96
C PHE A 66 10.58 2.42 11.83
N MET A 67 10.19 2.64 10.57
CA MET A 67 10.98 2.26 9.40
C MET A 67 12.35 2.94 9.40
N ALA A 68 12.40 4.24 9.68
CA ALA A 68 13.67 4.97 9.73
C ALA A 68 14.58 4.43 10.84
N GLY A 69 14.04 4.21 12.04
CA GLY A 69 14.80 3.64 13.16
C GLY A 69 15.32 2.23 12.86
N PHE A 70 14.45 1.36 12.32
CA PHE A 70 14.83 -0.01 12.02
C PHE A 70 15.81 -0.12 10.85
N ALA A 71 15.72 0.76 9.86
CA ALA A 71 16.70 0.84 8.78
C ALA A 71 18.09 1.22 9.28
N ILE A 72 18.20 2.13 10.27
CA ILE A 72 19.48 2.45 10.93
C ILE A 72 20.02 1.22 11.66
N VAL A 73 19.16 0.49 12.38
CA VAL A 73 19.57 -0.74 13.08
C VAL A 73 20.12 -1.77 12.09
N ILE A 74 19.41 -2.02 10.98
CA ILE A 74 19.86 -2.94 9.93
C ILE A 74 21.21 -2.49 9.36
N ALA A 75 21.35 -1.21 9.01
CA ALA A 75 22.57 -0.68 8.42
C ALA A 75 23.80 -0.84 9.31
N LEU A 76 23.63 -0.81 10.63
CA LEU A 76 24.73 -0.92 11.60
C LEU A 76 25.04 -2.35 12.07
N LEU A 77 24.04 -3.25 12.10
CA LEU A 77 24.19 -4.57 12.74
C LEU A 77 24.36 -5.74 11.76
N ILE A 78 24.01 -5.57 10.48
CA ILE A 78 23.93 -6.68 9.51
C ILE A 78 25.22 -6.81 8.67
N ASP A 79 26.20 -5.91 8.83
CA ASP A 79 27.42 -5.96 8.02
C ASP A 79 28.26 -7.22 8.34
N ASP A 80 28.54 -8.03 7.32
CA ASP A 80 29.32 -9.27 7.45
C ASP A 80 30.83 -8.99 7.31
N PRO A 81 31.67 -9.34 8.30
CA PRO A 81 33.11 -9.21 8.22
C PRO A 81 33.78 -10.04 7.10
N HIS A 82 33.11 -11.05 6.55
CA HIS A 82 33.66 -11.96 5.54
C HIS A 82 33.52 -11.42 4.10
N THR A 83 32.83 -10.29 3.92
CA THR A 83 32.63 -9.63 2.62
C THR A 83 33.16 -8.19 2.63
N PRO A 84 34.48 -7.97 2.80
CA PRO A 84 35.07 -6.65 3.01
C PRO A 84 34.89 -5.65 1.83
N GLU A 85 34.51 -6.15 0.65
CA GLU A 85 34.31 -5.34 -0.57
C GLU A 85 32.89 -4.77 -0.67
N VAL A 86 31.93 -5.25 0.14
CA VAL A 86 30.51 -4.85 0.06
C VAL A 86 29.95 -4.56 1.45
N ASN A 87 29.28 -3.41 1.60
CA ASN A 87 28.56 -3.08 2.83
C ASN A 87 27.15 -3.67 2.78
N GLU A 88 26.98 -4.90 3.27
CA GLU A 88 25.72 -5.64 3.19
C GLU A 88 24.62 -4.97 4.01
N GLY A 89 24.99 -4.32 5.12
CA GLY A 89 24.06 -3.61 6.00
C GLY A 89 23.30 -2.50 5.26
N ILE A 90 23.99 -1.67 4.49
CA ILE A 90 23.37 -0.56 3.74
C ILE A 90 22.45 -1.08 2.65
N TYR A 91 22.88 -2.08 1.86
CA TYR A 91 22.02 -2.64 0.80
C TYR A 91 20.77 -3.30 1.37
N THR A 92 20.91 -4.03 2.47
CA THR A 92 19.78 -4.66 3.17
C THR A 92 18.81 -3.60 3.71
N ALA A 93 19.31 -2.50 4.28
CA ALA A 93 18.48 -1.40 4.76
C ALA A 93 17.68 -0.72 3.63
N ILE A 94 18.29 -0.55 2.45
CA ILE A 94 17.61 0.00 1.27
C ILE A 94 16.51 -0.95 0.78
N SER A 95 16.80 -2.26 0.68
CA SER A 95 15.81 -3.26 0.29
C SER A 95 14.64 -3.34 1.28
N PHE A 96 14.92 -3.24 2.58
CA PHE A 96 13.91 -3.15 3.64
C PHE A 96 12.99 -1.94 3.44
N LEU A 97 13.56 -0.74 3.24
CA LEU A 97 12.77 0.48 3.04
C LEU A 97 11.90 0.40 1.78
N LEU A 98 12.43 -0.12 0.68
CA LEU A 98 11.64 -0.34 -0.55
C LEU A 98 10.47 -1.28 -0.30
N GLY A 99 10.70 -2.40 0.40
CA GLY A 99 9.65 -3.34 0.78
C GLY A 99 8.57 -2.70 1.65
N CYS A 100 8.98 -1.90 2.65
CA CYS A 100 8.04 -1.17 3.50
C CYS A 100 7.21 -0.16 2.70
N VAL A 101 7.82 0.62 1.81
CA VAL A 101 7.07 1.58 0.96
C VAL A 101 6.04 0.85 0.09
N ILE A 102 6.42 -0.27 -0.54
CA ILE A 102 5.49 -1.08 -1.34
C ILE A 102 4.35 -1.60 -0.44
N SER A 103 4.64 -2.08 0.77
CA SER A 103 3.63 -2.56 1.73
C SER A 103 2.63 -1.46 2.11
N ILE A 104 3.09 -0.24 2.36
CA ILE A 104 2.24 0.92 2.68
C ILE A 104 1.34 1.26 1.49
N VAL A 105 1.90 1.29 0.29
CA VAL A 105 1.15 1.57 -0.93
C VAL A 105 0.09 0.49 -1.18
N SER A 106 0.42 -0.79 -0.96
CA SER A 106 -0.55 -1.89 -1.05
C SER A 106 -1.68 -1.74 -0.05
N GLY A 107 -1.39 -1.38 1.21
CA GLY A 107 -2.41 -1.14 2.23
C GLY A 107 -3.27 0.10 1.97
N PHE A 108 -2.74 1.10 1.26
CA PHE A 108 -3.49 2.29 0.86
C PHE A 108 -4.44 2.04 -0.32
N ILE A 109 -4.05 1.14 -1.24
CA ILE A 109 -4.84 0.80 -2.43
C ILE A 109 -5.97 -0.18 -2.08
N GLY A 110 -5.72 -1.10 -1.14
CA GLY A 110 -6.70 -2.09 -0.67
C GLY A 110 -7.85 -1.47 0.09
#